data_AF-A0A2W7AF72-F1
#
_entry.id   AF-A0A2W7AF72-F1
#
_cell.length_a   1.000
_cell.length_b   1.000
_cell.length_c   1.000
_cell.angle_alpha   90.00
_cell.angle_beta   90.00
_cell.angle_gamma   90.00
#
_symmetry.space_group_name_H-M   'P 1'
#
loop_
_entity.id
_entity.type
_entity.pdbx_description
1 polymer ?
#
loop_
_entity_poly.entity_id
_entity_poly.type
_entity_poly.pdbx_seq_one_letter_code
_entity_poly.pdbx_strand_id
1 'polypeptide(L)'
;MSVSNDFQELEHQVEKGNLFTHTILTEQIMRMNENESFIYGLIDHLLQRGMIQSDELKETVEAVRKEIIEKKESATLGVAIRVDDNEDQQQLATVNCEERLHICKAVCCRLHFALSVEEIERGLMKWELGRPYYNRHHTHGYCHQMNLEQRCCSIYQDRPSVCKKYSCANDQRIWKDFEKMVLNQDWIDSNLNAKELELVEVFMDK
;
A
#
# COMPACT_ATOMS: atom_id res chain seq x y z
N MET A 1 -1.34 -6.71 42.80
CA MET A 1 -0.41 -6.67 41.66
C MET A 1 -0.49 -5.25 41.11
N SER A 2 0.44 -4.37 41.49
CA SER A 2 0.45 -3.00 40.98
C SER A 2 0.89 -3.06 39.52
N VAL A 3 -0.01 -2.71 38.61
CA VAL A 3 0.38 -2.32 37.25
C VAL A 3 1.48 -1.25 37.42
N SER A 4 2.66 -1.44 36.80
CA SER A 4 3.77 -0.52 37.02
C SER A 4 3.36 0.89 36.61
N ASN A 5 3.84 1.90 37.34
CA ASN A 5 3.60 3.31 37.04
C ASN A 5 3.84 3.64 35.55
N ASP A 6 4.81 2.95 34.93
CA ASP A 6 5.14 3.06 33.51
C ASP A 6 3.99 2.66 32.57
N PHE A 7 3.18 1.68 32.94
CA PHE A 7 2.03 1.27 32.12
C PHE A 7 0.90 2.29 32.22
N GLN A 8 0.66 2.88 33.40
CA GLN A 8 -0.35 3.93 33.58
C GLN A 8 0.06 5.20 32.82
N GLU A 9 1.35 5.54 32.84
CA GLU A 9 1.89 6.63 32.05
C GLU A 9 1.77 6.34 30.55
N LEU A 10 2.11 5.12 30.10
CA LEU A 10 1.94 4.73 28.70
C LEU A 10 0.48 4.78 28.25
N GLU A 11 -0.45 4.27 29.05
CA GLU A 11 -1.89 4.35 28.81
C GLU A 11 -2.33 5.80 28.65
N HIS A 12 -1.89 6.68 29.56
CA HIS A 12 -2.18 8.12 29.48
C HIS A 12 -1.63 8.75 28.20
N GLN A 13 -0.39 8.46 27.82
CA GLN A 13 0.22 8.99 26.59
C GLN A 13 -0.49 8.48 25.33
N VAL A 14 -0.92 7.21 25.31
CA VAL A 14 -1.70 6.64 24.20
C VAL A 14 -3.08 7.29 24.11
N GLU A 15 -3.78 7.48 25.22
CA GLU A 15 -5.07 8.17 25.26
C GLU A 15 -4.95 9.62 24.75
N LYS A 16 -3.95 10.35 25.23
CA LYS A 16 -3.70 11.75 24.82
C LYS A 16 -3.29 11.83 23.35
N GLY A 17 -2.43 10.94 22.88
CA GLY A 17 -2.00 10.85 21.49
C GLY A 17 -3.17 10.54 20.55
N ASN A 18 -4.04 9.59 20.91
CA ASN A 18 -5.24 9.27 20.14
C ASN A 18 -6.23 10.44 20.14
N LEU A 19 -6.50 11.06 21.29
CA LEU A 19 -7.38 12.23 21.37
C LEU A 19 -6.87 13.36 20.47
N PHE A 20 -5.58 13.69 20.56
CA PHE A 20 -4.95 14.68 19.71
C PHE A 20 -5.09 14.33 18.22
N THR A 21 -4.78 13.10 17.85
CA THR A 21 -4.90 12.61 16.47
C THR A 21 -6.34 12.73 15.96
N HIS A 22 -7.33 12.31 16.76
CA HIS A 22 -8.74 12.45 16.41
C HIS A 22 -9.16 13.91 16.27
N THR A 23 -8.73 14.79 17.17
CA THR A 23 -9.02 16.23 17.08
C THR A 23 -8.46 16.83 15.80
N ILE A 24 -7.18 16.59 15.50
CA ILE A 24 -6.55 17.12 14.28
C ILE A 24 -7.21 16.53 13.03
N LEU A 25 -7.47 15.22 12.97
CA LEU A 25 -8.16 14.61 11.84
C LEU A 25 -9.58 15.17 11.66
N THR A 26 -10.29 15.41 12.75
CA THR A 26 -11.62 16.02 12.70
C THR A 26 -11.55 17.45 12.15
N GLU A 27 -10.61 18.26 12.62
CA GLU A 27 -10.39 19.61 12.08
C GLU A 27 -10.02 19.60 10.59
N GLN A 28 -9.18 18.65 10.15
CA GLN A 28 -8.85 18.49 8.74
C GLN A 28 -10.07 18.09 7.90
N ILE A 29 -10.90 17.17 8.39
CA ILE A 29 -12.16 16.79 7.72
C ILE A 29 -13.09 17.99 7.60
N MET A 30 -13.22 18.82 8.66
CA MET A 30 -14.05 20.04 8.59
C MET A 30 -13.56 21.01 7.51
N ARG A 31 -12.25 21.26 7.45
CA ARG A 31 -11.64 22.11 6.43
C ARG A 31 -11.80 21.53 5.03
N MET A 32 -11.69 20.21 4.88
CA MET A 32 -11.89 19.53 3.60
C MET A 32 -13.33 19.67 3.13
N ASN A 33 -14.32 19.47 4.00
CA ASN A 33 -15.73 19.66 3.67
C ASN A 33 -16.05 21.12 3.28
N GLU A 34 -15.44 22.09 3.95
CA GLU A 34 -15.58 23.50 3.60
C GLU A 34 -15.00 23.79 2.21
N ASN A 35 -13.79 23.29 1.92
CA ASN A 35 -13.17 23.42 0.60
C ASN A 35 -14.01 22.74 -0.49
N GLU A 36 -14.52 21.53 -0.26
CA GLU A 36 -15.40 20.85 -1.19
C GLU A 36 -16.67 21.66 -1.46
N SER A 37 -17.26 22.25 -0.41
CA SER A 37 -18.44 23.12 -0.55
C SER A 37 -18.16 24.33 -1.44
N PHE A 38 -17.00 24.99 -1.27
CA PHE A 38 -16.59 26.10 -2.13
C PHE A 38 -16.33 25.65 -3.58
N ILE A 39 -15.66 24.52 -3.78
CA ILE A 39 -15.35 23.98 -5.10
C ILE A 39 -16.64 23.61 -5.84
N TYR A 40 -17.55 22.86 -5.22
CA TYR A 40 -18.82 22.51 -5.83
C TYR A 40 -19.68 23.74 -6.09
N GLY A 41 -19.74 24.69 -5.14
CA GLY A 41 -20.45 25.95 -5.35
C GLY A 41 -19.91 26.76 -6.54
N LEU A 42 -18.59 26.80 -6.71
CA LEU A 42 -17.95 27.45 -7.86
C LEU A 42 -18.28 26.72 -9.18
N ILE A 43 -18.15 25.40 -9.21
CA ILE A 43 -18.47 24.58 -10.39
C ILE A 43 -19.92 24.80 -10.81
N ASP A 44 -20.86 24.71 -9.86
CA ASP A 44 -22.28 24.93 -10.13
C ASP A 44 -22.54 26.34 -10.64
N HIS A 45 -21.89 27.37 -10.06
CA HIS A 45 -22.03 28.74 -10.52
C HIS A 45 -21.54 28.93 -11.97
N LEU A 46 -20.42 28.32 -12.32
CA LEU A 46 -19.84 28.40 -13.68
C LEU A 46 -20.69 27.63 -14.70
N LEU A 47 -21.21 26.45 -14.34
CA LEU A 47 -22.14 25.67 -15.16
C LEU A 47 -23.42 26.45 -15.43
N GLN A 48 -24.04 27.05 -14.40
CA GLN A 48 -25.25 27.86 -14.53
C GLN A 48 -25.06 29.07 -15.44
N ARG A 49 -23.85 29.66 -15.44
CA ARG A 49 -23.48 30.77 -16.32
C ARG A 49 -23.09 30.32 -17.74
N GLY A 50 -23.00 29.01 -17.98
CA GLY A 50 -22.58 28.43 -19.26
C GLY A 50 -21.10 28.69 -19.59
N MET A 51 -20.26 28.98 -18.58
CA MET A 51 -18.84 29.26 -18.78
C MET A 51 -18.01 27.98 -18.95
N ILE A 52 -18.50 26.86 -18.43
CA ILE A 52 -17.89 25.53 -18.54
C ILE A 52 -18.97 24.49 -18.87
N GLN A 53 -18.58 23.36 -19.47
CA GLN A 53 -19.46 22.21 -19.71
C GLN A 53 -19.08 21.04 -18.81
N SER A 54 -20.08 20.26 -18.39
CA SER A 54 -19.89 19.15 -17.44
C SER A 54 -18.94 18.07 -17.95
N ASP A 55 -19.05 17.71 -19.23
CA ASP A 55 -18.22 16.65 -19.82
C ASP A 55 -16.76 17.11 -20.00
N GLU A 56 -16.54 18.34 -20.47
CA GLU A 56 -15.21 18.96 -20.61
C GLU A 56 -14.49 19.11 -19.25
N LEU A 57 -15.24 19.46 -18.19
CA LEU A 57 -14.69 19.55 -16.84
C LEU A 57 -14.21 18.19 -16.35
N LYS A 58 -14.97 17.11 -16.57
CA LYS A 58 -14.59 15.74 -16.17
C LYS A 58 -13.31 15.30 -16.88
N GLU A 59 -13.21 15.51 -18.19
CA GLU A 59 -12.02 15.18 -18.97
C GLU A 59 -10.78 15.93 -18.46
N THR A 60 -10.93 17.22 -18.16
CA THR A 60 -9.86 18.05 -17.60
C THR A 60 -9.40 17.57 -16.24
N VAL A 61 -10.32 17.22 -15.33
CA VAL A 61 -10.00 16.68 -14.00
C VAL A 61 -9.24 15.36 -14.11
N GLU A 62 -9.65 14.46 -15.02
CA GLU A 62 -8.95 13.20 -15.24
C GLU A 62 -7.55 13.37 -15.82
N ALA A 63 -7.36 14.33 -16.73
CA ALA A 63 -6.03 14.67 -17.26
C ALA A 63 -5.09 15.20 -16.16
N VAL A 64 -5.58 16.12 -15.33
CA VAL A 64 -4.80 16.68 -14.20
C VAL A 64 -4.44 15.61 -13.18
N ARG A 65 -5.37 14.69 -12.86
CA ARG A 65 -5.08 13.54 -11.98
C ARG A 65 -3.92 12.69 -12.50
N LYS A 66 -3.94 12.35 -13.80
CA LYS A 66 -2.86 11.58 -14.42
C LYS A 66 -1.53 12.32 -14.34
N GLU A 67 -1.52 13.61 -14.62
CA GLU A 67 -0.31 14.44 -14.57
C GLU A 67 0.29 14.52 -13.14
N ILE A 68 -0.56 14.69 -12.12
CA ILE A 68 -0.12 14.70 -10.71
C ILE A 68 0.52 13.35 -10.31
N ILE A 69 -0.08 12.23 -10.76
CA ILE A 69 0.45 10.89 -10.53
C ILE A 69 1.80 10.71 -11.24
N GLU A 70 1.91 11.13 -12.51
CA GLU A 70 3.13 11.05 -13.31
C GLU A 70 4.27 11.89 -12.73
N LYS A 71 3.97 13.09 -12.24
CA LYS A 71 4.94 14.00 -11.62
C LYS A 71 5.33 13.63 -10.19
N LYS A 72 4.68 12.63 -9.58
CA LYS A 72 4.84 12.26 -8.16
C LYS A 72 4.65 13.43 -7.19
N GLU A 73 3.90 14.46 -7.59
CA GLU A 73 3.59 15.64 -6.78
C GLU A 73 2.45 15.37 -5.79
N SER A 74 1.85 14.17 -5.83
CA SER A 74 0.90 13.71 -4.83
C SER A 74 1.65 13.30 -3.55
N ALA A 75 1.61 14.13 -2.52
CA ALA A 75 1.87 13.69 -1.15
C ALA A 75 0.72 12.75 -0.72
N THR A 76 0.90 11.45 -0.86
CA THR A 76 -0.04 10.46 -0.31
C THR A 76 0.32 10.22 1.16
N LEU A 77 -0.69 10.00 2.01
CA LEU A 77 -0.51 9.64 3.44
C LEU A 77 0.23 8.30 3.66
N GLY A 78 0.82 7.70 2.62
CA GLY A 78 1.43 6.37 2.65
C GLY A 78 0.42 5.23 2.89
N VAL A 79 -0.88 5.54 2.87
CA VAL A 79 -1.99 4.59 2.99
C VAL A 79 -2.31 4.04 1.61
N ALA A 80 -2.25 2.72 1.44
CA ALA A 80 -2.55 2.09 0.15
C ALA A 80 -3.60 0.98 0.34
N ILE A 81 -4.84 1.27 -0.04
CA ILE A 81 -5.90 0.26 -0.14
C ILE A 81 -6.01 -0.14 -1.61
N ARG A 82 -5.99 -1.45 -1.88
CA ARG A 82 -6.25 -1.99 -3.21
C ARG A 82 -7.76 -2.08 -3.42
N VAL A 83 -8.25 -1.53 -4.52
CA VAL A 83 -9.62 -1.74 -4.98
C VAL A 83 -9.56 -2.81 -6.06
N ASP A 84 -10.22 -3.94 -5.84
CA ASP A 84 -10.32 -5.03 -6.81
C ASP A 84 -11.61 -4.81 -7.64
N ASP A 85 -11.51 -4.76 -8.97
CA ASP A 85 -12.69 -4.70 -9.83
C ASP A 85 -13.40 -6.06 -9.86
N ASN A 86 -14.73 -6.05 -9.71
CA ASN A 86 -15.56 -7.27 -9.62
C ASN A 86 -15.57 -8.12 -10.91
N GLU A 87 -15.06 -7.61 -12.03
CA GLU A 87 -15.11 -8.27 -13.35
C GLU A 87 -13.90 -9.16 -13.66
N ASP A 88 -12.86 -9.14 -12.84
CA ASP A 88 -11.64 -9.91 -13.10
C ASP A 88 -11.73 -11.37 -12.63
N GLN A 89 -12.47 -12.19 -13.38
CA GLN A 89 -12.30 -13.65 -13.41
C GLN A 89 -10.99 -14.06 -14.10
N GLN A 90 -9.87 -13.41 -13.76
CA GLN A 90 -8.59 -13.66 -14.40
C GLN A 90 -7.90 -14.91 -13.82
N GLN A 91 -7.34 -15.70 -14.73
CA GLN A 91 -6.66 -16.98 -14.48
C GLN A 91 -5.66 -16.91 -13.31
N LEU A 92 -5.72 -17.91 -12.44
CA LEU A 92 -4.67 -18.18 -11.46
C LEU A 92 -3.34 -18.34 -12.19
N ALA A 93 -2.37 -17.51 -11.82
CA ALA A 93 -1.02 -17.63 -12.33
C ALA A 93 -0.44 -18.99 -11.94
N THR A 94 -0.21 -19.85 -12.93
CA THR A 94 0.41 -21.16 -12.70
C THR A 94 1.91 -21.03 -12.93
N VAL A 95 2.67 -21.02 -11.83
CA VAL A 95 4.14 -21.08 -11.83
C VAL A 95 4.55 -22.36 -11.13
N ASN A 96 5.51 -23.10 -11.70
CA ASN A 96 6.11 -24.24 -11.04
C ASN A 96 7.11 -23.78 -9.96
N CYS A 97 6.55 -23.34 -8.83
CA CYS A 97 7.30 -22.83 -7.69
C CYS A 97 8.18 -23.92 -7.06
N GLU A 98 7.73 -25.17 -7.02
CA GLU A 98 8.42 -26.28 -6.35
C GLU A 98 9.83 -26.51 -6.91
N GLU A 99 9.98 -26.52 -8.23
CA GLU A 99 11.28 -26.65 -8.89
C GLU A 99 12.19 -25.44 -8.68
N ARG A 100 11.64 -24.26 -8.40
CA ARG A 100 12.39 -22.99 -8.42
C ARG A 100 12.68 -22.44 -7.03
N LEU A 101 11.99 -22.93 -6.01
CA LEU A 101 12.02 -22.39 -4.65
C LEU A 101 13.42 -22.39 -4.03
N HIS A 102 14.20 -23.42 -4.31
CA HIS A 102 15.57 -23.55 -3.81
C HIS A 102 16.52 -22.48 -4.39
N ILE A 103 16.19 -21.94 -5.56
CA ILE A 103 16.94 -20.87 -6.24
C ILE A 103 16.36 -19.51 -5.85
N CYS A 104 15.07 -19.30 -6.10
CA CYS A 104 14.42 -18.01 -5.89
C CYS A 104 14.23 -17.67 -4.40
N LYS A 105 14.32 -18.65 -3.50
CA LYS A 105 14.16 -18.47 -2.05
C LYS A 105 12.91 -17.68 -1.69
N ALA A 106 11.82 -17.86 -2.43
CA ALA A 106 10.56 -17.12 -2.30
C ALA A 106 10.68 -15.58 -2.41
N VAL A 107 11.43 -15.05 -3.40
CA VAL A 107 11.53 -13.60 -3.66
C VAL A 107 10.17 -12.90 -3.69
N CYS A 108 9.11 -13.54 -4.20
CA CYS A 108 7.77 -12.95 -4.24
C CYS A 108 7.23 -12.59 -2.84
N CYS A 109 7.64 -13.29 -1.79
CA CYS A 109 7.28 -12.98 -0.41
C CYS A 109 8.02 -11.75 0.14
N ARG A 110 9.00 -11.18 -0.59
CA ARG A 110 9.70 -9.93 -0.22
C ARG A 110 9.10 -8.70 -0.89
N LEU A 111 8.11 -8.89 -1.77
CA LEU A 111 7.46 -7.80 -2.49
C LEU A 111 6.44 -7.10 -1.60
N HIS A 112 6.37 -5.79 -1.75
CA HIS A 112 5.36 -4.95 -1.10
C HIS A 112 4.15 -4.79 -2.02
N PHE A 113 2.96 -4.99 -1.49
CA PHE A 113 1.68 -4.79 -2.16
C PHE A 113 0.60 -4.35 -1.17
N ALA A 114 -0.37 -3.60 -1.68
CA ALA A 114 -1.55 -3.17 -0.93
C ALA A 114 -2.57 -4.32 -0.79
N LEU A 115 -3.21 -4.40 0.36
CA LEU A 115 -4.33 -5.32 0.64
C LEU A 115 -5.66 -4.70 0.22
N SER A 116 -6.64 -5.55 -0.14
CA SER A 116 -8.03 -5.10 -0.29
C SER A 116 -8.73 -5.00 1.07
N VAL A 117 -9.89 -4.34 1.09
CA VAL A 117 -10.72 -4.22 2.31
C VAL A 117 -11.08 -5.60 2.85
N GLU A 118 -11.50 -6.52 1.98
CA GLU A 118 -11.88 -7.89 2.38
C GLU A 118 -10.70 -8.66 2.97
N GLU A 119 -9.49 -8.47 2.43
CA GLU A 119 -8.27 -9.10 2.95
C GLU A 119 -7.87 -8.56 4.33
N ILE A 120 -8.04 -7.25 4.52
CA ILE A 120 -7.80 -6.57 5.80
C ILE A 120 -8.79 -7.09 6.84
N GLU A 121 -10.08 -7.15 6.50
CA GLU A 121 -11.14 -7.62 7.39
C GLU A 121 -11.02 -9.12 7.71
N ARG A 122 -10.67 -9.95 6.73
CA ARG A 122 -10.42 -11.39 6.94
C ARG A 122 -9.25 -11.63 7.88
N GLY A 123 -8.28 -10.71 7.94
CA GLY A 123 -7.20 -10.69 8.93
C GLY A 123 -6.13 -11.77 8.77
N LEU A 124 -6.19 -12.61 7.72
CA LEU A 124 -5.16 -13.61 7.43
C LEU A 124 -3.82 -12.97 7.04
N MET A 125 -3.87 -11.82 6.38
CA MET A 125 -2.68 -11.04 6.03
C MET A 125 -2.66 -9.76 6.86
N LYS A 126 -1.71 -9.65 7.79
CA LYS A 126 -1.48 -8.44 8.56
C LYS A 126 -0.79 -7.41 7.70
N TRP A 127 -1.05 -6.14 8.00
CA TRP A 127 -0.49 -5.00 7.30
C TRP A 127 0.57 -4.25 8.12
N GLU A 128 1.42 -3.48 7.45
CA GLU A 128 2.49 -2.69 8.05
C GLU A 128 1.97 -1.49 8.84
N LEU A 129 2.30 -1.40 10.13
CA LEU A 129 1.81 -0.29 10.96
C LEU A 129 2.36 1.07 10.50
N GLY A 130 3.61 1.11 10.03
CA GLY A 130 4.24 2.32 9.49
C GLY A 130 3.89 2.62 8.03
N ARG A 131 3.20 1.72 7.33
CA ARG A 131 2.69 1.89 5.96
C ARG A 131 1.32 1.22 5.85
N PRO A 132 0.25 1.88 6.32
CA PRO A 132 -1.04 1.24 6.48
C PRO A 132 -1.50 0.50 5.23
N TYR A 133 -1.98 -0.73 5.44
CA TYR A 133 -2.54 -1.65 4.45
C TYR A 133 -1.57 -2.24 3.41
N TYR A 134 -0.28 -1.94 3.47
CA TYR A 134 0.73 -2.78 2.80
C TYR A 134 0.91 -4.11 3.55
N ASN A 135 1.18 -5.21 2.83
CA ASN A 135 1.48 -6.49 3.47
C ASN A 135 2.68 -6.37 4.44
N ARG A 136 2.50 -6.89 5.66
CA ARG A 136 3.54 -6.85 6.69
C ARG A 136 4.69 -7.80 6.37
N HIS A 137 5.90 -7.32 6.61
CA HIS A 137 7.16 -8.02 6.58
C HIS A 137 7.74 -8.15 7.99
N HIS A 138 8.50 -9.22 8.20
CA HIS A 138 9.36 -9.37 9.37
C HIS A 138 10.68 -8.61 9.16
N THR A 139 11.49 -8.53 10.21
CA THR A 139 12.81 -7.88 10.18
C THR A 139 13.78 -8.48 9.15
N HIS A 140 13.57 -9.73 8.73
CA HIS A 140 14.34 -10.38 7.67
C HIS A 140 13.87 -10.03 6.24
N GLY A 141 12.90 -9.11 6.09
CA GLY A 141 12.47 -8.57 4.79
C GLY A 141 11.55 -9.49 3.98
N TYR A 142 10.99 -10.54 4.58
CA TYR A 142 9.93 -11.36 3.96
C TYR A 142 8.61 -11.09 4.65
N CYS A 143 7.50 -11.29 3.92
CA CYS A 143 6.16 -11.14 4.45
C CYS A 143 5.96 -12.03 5.68
N HIS A 144 5.04 -11.64 6.55
CA HIS A 144 4.88 -12.31 7.84
C HIS A 144 4.43 -13.77 7.73
N GLN A 145 3.95 -14.19 6.55
CA GLN A 145 3.48 -15.56 6.25
C GLN A 145 4.58 -16.43 5.61
N MET A 146 5.82 -15.94 5.54
CA MET A 146 6.93 -16.75 5.08
C MET A 146 7.32 -17.76 6.17
N ASN A 147 7.25 -19.05 5.83
CA ASN A 147 7.85 -20.10 6.65
C ASN A 147 9.33 -20.20 6.29
N LEU A 148 10.21 -19.84 7.23
CA LEU A 148 11.66 -19.84 7.00
C LEU A 148 12.27 -21.25 6.90
N GLU A 149 11.68 -22.24 7.56
CA GLU A 149 12.17 -23.63 7.55
C GLU A 149 11.86 -24.29 6.21
N GLN A 150 10.61 -24.19 5.77
CA GLN A 150 10.14 -24.77 4.51
C GLN A 150 10.42 -23.87 3.29
N ARG A 151 10.87 -22.63 3.56
CA ARG A 151 11.10 -21.57 2.57
C ARG A 151 9.91 -21.32 1.65
N CYS A 152 8.69 -21.47 2.16
CA CYS A 152 7.46 -21.35 1.40
C CYS A 152 6.41 -20.50 2.14
N CYS A 153 5.32 -20.15 1.44
CA CYS A 153 4.21 -19.42 2.04
C CYS A 153 3.34 -20.35 2.89
N SER A 154 3.15 -20.02 4.18
CA SER A 154 2.32 -20.80 5.12
C SER A 154 0.82 -20.79 4.78
N ILE A 155 0.35 -19.78 4.04
CA ILE A 155 -1.06 -19.61 3.65
C ILE A 155 -1.27 -19.81 2.15
N TYR A 156 -0.49 -20.67 1.48
CA TYR A 156 -0.46 -20.76 0.01
C TYR A 156 -1.85 -20.84 -0.67
N GLN A 157 -2.79 -21.58 -0.09
CA GLN A 157 -4.17 -21.71 -0.63
C GLN A 157 -5.05 -20.50 -0.32
N ASP A 158 -4.80 -19.85 0.81
CA ASP A 158 -5.54 -18.69 1.31
C ASP A 158 -4.86 -17.35 1.01
N ARG A 159 -3.87 -17.36 0.12
CA ARG A 159 -3.12 -16.17 -0.28
C ARG A 159 -4.06 -15.03 -0.71
N PRO A 160 -3.67 -13.77 -0.45
CA PRO A 160 -4.30 -12.59 -1.05
C PRO A 160 -4.48 -12.71 -2.56
N SER A 161 -5.48 -12.04 -3.12
CA SER A 161 -5.80 -12.09 -4.54
C SER A 161 -4.60 -11.68 -5.40
N VAL A 162 -3.84 -10.65 -5.00
CA VAL A 162 -2.58 -10.25 -5.65
C VAL A 162 -1.59 -11.40 -5.70
N CYS A 163 -1.38 -12.09 -4.60
CA CYS A 163 -0.45 -13.23 -4.53
C CYS A 163 -0.93 -14.45 -5.34
N LYS A 164 -2.24 -14.62 -5.51
CA LYS A 164 -2.85 -15.68 -6.34
C LYS A 164 -2.73 -15.39 -7.84
N LYS A 165 -2.90 -14.11 -8.21
CA LYS A 165 -2.82 -13.62 -9.59
C LYS A 165 -1.38 -13.41 -10.06
N TYR A 166 -0.44 -13.23 -9.14
CA TYR A 166 0.95 -12.91 -9.48
C TYR A 166 1.72 -14.12 -10.06
N SER A 167 2.29 -13.92 -11.25
CA SER A 167 3.26 -14.83 -11.87
C SER A 167 4.64 -14.18 -11.92
N CYS A 168 5.66 -14.82 -11.36
CA CYS A 168 7.03 -14.35 -11.52
C CYS A 168 7.64 -14.72 -12.88
N ALA A 169 6.98 -15.54 -13.71
CA ALA A 169 7.58 -16.09 -14.94
C ALA A 169 8.09 -15.03 -15.92
N ASN A 170 7.37 -13.92 -16.02
CA ASN A 170 7.71 -12.79 -16.89
C ASN A 170 8.24 -11.59 -16.10
N ASP A 171 8.51 -11.74 -14.80
CA ASP A 171 8.94 -10.65 -13.95
C ASP A 171 10.46 -10.46 -14.04
N GLN A 172 10.88 -9.53 -14.89
CA GLN A 172 12.28 -9.18 -15.11
C GLN A 172 12.97 -8.61 -13.86
N ARG A 173 12.21 -8.19 -12.85
CA ARG A 173 12.75 -7.79 -11.55
C ARG A 173 13.29 -9.00 -10.78
N ILE A 174 12.72 -10.19 -11.01
CA ILE A 174 13.12 -11.43 -10.33
C ILE A 174 14.02 -12.28 -11.21
N TRP A 175 13.73 -12.42 -12.51
CA TRP A 175 14.46 -13.31 -13.41
C TRP A 175 15.11 -12.56 -14.56
N LYS A 176 16.41 -12.76 -14.77
CA LYS A 176 17.08 -12.40 -16.03
C LYS A 176 16.72 -13.40 -17.14
N ASP A 177 16.58 -14.68 -16.77
CA ASP A 177 16.16 -15.76 -17.65
C ASP A 177 15.38 -16.79 -16.81
N PHE A 178 14.05 -16.85 -16.99
CA PHE A 178 13.16 -17.71 -16.18
C PHE A 178 13.36 -19.19 -16.49
N GLU A 179 13.60 -19.54 -17.75
CA GLU A 179 13.78 -20.92 -18.20
C GLU A 179 15.12 -21.48 -17.71
N LYS A 180 16.17 -20.67 -17.74
CA LYS A 180 17.49 -21.05 -17.21
C LYS A 180 17.64 -20.84 -15.71
N MET A 181 16.58 -20.42 -15.02
CA MET A 181 16.55 -20.14 -13.58
C MET A 181 17.63 -19.14 -13.13
N VAL A 182 17.90 -18.11 -13.96
CA VAL A 182 18.88 -17.05 -13.66
C VAL A 182 18.17 -15.87 -13.01
N LEU A 183 18.43 -15.65 -11.73
CA LEU A 183 17.88 -14.53 -10.98
C LEU A 183 18.49 -13.18 -11.39
N ASN A 184 17.67 -12.14 -11.29
CA ASN A 184 18.12 -10.76 -11.33
C ASN A 184 18.60 -10.30 -9.95
N GLN A 185 19.74 -10.86 -9.51
CA GLN A 185 20.30 -10.61 -8.19
C GLN A 185 20.59 -9.12 -7.94
N ASP A 186 21.09 -8.41 -8.95
CA ASP A 186 21.40 -6.98 -8.88
C ASP A 186 20.17 -6.15 -8.51
N TRP A 187 19.01 -6.46 -9.12
CA TRP A 187 17.76 -5.78 -8.81
C TRP A 187 17.25 -6.16 -7.43
N ILE A 188 17.28 -7.45 -7.08
CA ILE A 188 16.81 -7.96 -5.80
C ILE A 188 17.56 -7.30 -4.64
N ASP A 189 18.89 -7.22 -4.71
CA ASP A 189 19.70 -6.66 -3.63
C ASP A 189 19.56 -5.14 -3.52
N SER A 190 19.34 -4.46 -4.64
CA SER A 190 19.18 -3.00 -4.65
C SER A 190 17.80 -2.52 -4.20
N ASN A 191 16.76 -3.36 -4.33
CA ASN A 191 15.36 -2.94 -4.15
C ASN A 191 14.62 -3.65 -3.02
N LEU A 192 15.05 -4.85 -2.61
CA LEU A 192 14.34 -5.66 -1.61
C LEU A 192 15.09 -5.81 -0.28
N ASN A 193 16.27 -5.23 -0.15
CA ASN A 193 16.94 -5.13 1.16
C ASN A 193 16.31 -3.95 1.93
N ALA A 194 16.05 -4.16 3.22
CA ALA A 194 15.23 -3.28 4.04
C ALA A 194 15.70 -1.82 3.95
N LYS A 195 14.94 -0.98 3.22
CA LYS A 195 15.07 0.46 3.33
C LYS A 195 14.37 0.87 4.61
N GLU A 196 15.12 1.51 5.50
CA GLU A 196 14.56 2.21 6.66
C GLU A 196 13.49 3.20 6.18
N LEU A 197 12.45 3.38 7.00
CA LEU A 197 11.47 4.43 6.79
C LEU A 197 12.21 5.77 6.90
N GLU A 198 12.52 6.40 5.77
CA GLU A 198 12.93 7.79 5.74
C GLU A 198 11.71 8.63 6.14
N LEU A 199 11.74 9.17 7.36
CA LEU A 199 10.83 10.23 7.78
C LEU A 199 11.10 11.42 6.86
N VAL A 200 10.09 11.82 6.09
CA VAL A 200 10.14 13.09 5.35
C VAL A 200 9.93 14.20 6.40
N GLU A 201 11.02 14.65 7.03
CA GLU A 201 10.99 15.84 7.87
C GLU A 201 10.73 17.06 6.98
N VAL A 202 9.49 17.55 6.97
CA VAL A 202 9.15 18.83 6.36
C VAL A 202 9.38 19.92 7.41
N PHE A 203 10.57 20.50 7.41
CA PHE A 203 10.82 21.72 8.15
C PHE A 203 10.12 22.89 7.43
N MET A 204 9.32 23.66 8.16
CA MET A 204 8.89 24.98 7.69
C MET A 204 10.10 25.92 7.77
N ASP A 205 10.58 26.38 6.63
CA ASP A 205 11.57 27.47 6.59
C ASP A 205 10.98 28.71 7.28
N LYS A 206 11.79 29.32 8.16
CA LYS A 206 11.44 30.49 8.98
C LYS A 206 11.29 31.77 8.15
#